data_AF-A0AAW1IFW3-F1
#
_entry.id   AF-A0AAW1IFW3-F1
#
_cell.length_a   1.000
_cell.length_b   1.000
_cell.length_c   1.000
_cell.angle_alpha   90.00
_cell.angle_beta   90.00
_cell.angle_gamma   90.00
#
_symmetry.space_group_name_H-M   'P 1'
#
loop_
_entity.id
_entity.type
_entity.pdbx_description
1 polymer ?
#
loop_
_entity_poly.entity_id
_entity_poly.type
_entity_poly.pdbx_seq_one_letter_code
_entity_poly.pdbx_strand_id
1 'polypeptide(L)'
;MTIYKLEEDPTIFIAPIYYGNLFVYRMVQVRTPNNRVLIRNIDLKKDKLTVHGTEIEESKLKRLHDSLTLGIRQGHIYVNCDGACYFQVLGKLFKPIHKVIFDWSPFDVVVPNSVNESLRQELKEKVNEIDTLNRQLLSTIASYEEAKNEAKELKEQVLEHVKTQKDKEMELKMVNEQLSLVDFELVSNKIELESSKKAVLDLQDQLSTCKNECQDMKNQLSLNMKTNEEFVIKLKDSQQEISTLKSELNSTN
;
A
#
# COMPACT_ATOMS: atom_id res chain seq x y z
N MET A 1 31.78 -65.05 -19.42
CA MET A 1 30.86 -63.95 -19.77
C MET A 1 31.70 -62.84 -20.36
N THR A 2 31.54 -62.55 -21.65
CA THR A 2 32.33 -61.52 -22.35
C THR A 2 31.59 -60.19 -22.26
N ILE A 3 32.30 -59.08 -22.07
CA ILE A 3 31.71 -57.74 -22.06
C ILE A 3 32.15 -57.02 -23.33
N TYR A 4 31.18 -56.48 -24.07
CA TYR A 4 31.40 -55.73 -25.30
C TYR A 4 31.00 -54.29 -25.09
N LYS A 5 31.94 -53.37 -25.36
CA LYS A 5 31.72 -51.93 -25.30
C LYS A 5 31.59 -51.38 -26.70
N LEU A 6 30.44 -50.79 -27.03
CA LEU A 6 30.20 -50.26 -28.37
C LEU A 6 30.99 -48.96 -28.61
N GLU A 7 31.32 -48.24 -27.54
CA GLU A 7 32.08 -46.99 -27.56
C GLU A 7 33.60 -47.14 -27.80
N GLU A 8 34.13 -48.36 -27.88
CA GLU A 8 35.57 -48.60 -28.11
C GLU A 8 36.03 -48.16 -29.51
N ASP A 9 35.16 -48.25 -30.52
CA ASP A 9 35.44 -47.81 -31.89
C ASP A 9 34.13 -47.33 -32.55
N PRO A 10 34.04 -46.04 -32.94
CA PRO A 10 32.81 -45.47 -33.51
C PRO A 10 32.45 -46.06 -34.89
N THR A 11 33.35 -46.82 -35.51
CA THR A 11 33.09 -47.56 -36.76
C THR A 11 32.45 -48.93 -36.53
N ILE A 12 32.25 -49.33 -35.27
CA ILE A 12 31.55 -50.55 -34.90
C ILE A 12 30.06 -50.26 -34.75
N PHE A 13 29.27 -51.06 -35.45
CA PHE A 13 27.83 -51.00 -35.43
C PHE A 13 27.27 -52.31 -34.90
N ILE A 14 26.12 -52.22 -34.23
CA ILE A 14 25.32 -53.36 -33.86
C ILE A 14 24.11 -53.48 -34.80
N ALA A 15 23.79 -54.71 -35.20
CA ALA A 15 22.58 -55.02 -35.95
C ALA A 15 21.93 -56.30 -35.42
N PRO A 16 20.60 -56.32 -35.24
CA PRO A 16 19.91 -57.50 -34.77
C PRO A 16 19.73 -58.53 -35.90
N ILE A 17 19.78 -59.80 -35.53
CA ILE A 17 19.47 -60.93 -36.39
C ILE A 17 18.63 -61.93 -35.64
N TYR A 18 17.54 -62.36 -36.28
CA TYR A 18 16.69 -63.41 -35.77
C TYR A 18 16.96 -64.70 -36.54
N TYR A 19 17.50 -65.72 -35.86
CA TYR A 19 17.78 -67.02 -36.44
C TYR A 19 17.33 -68.13 -35.48
N GLY A 20 16.57 -69.11 -35.97
CA GLY A 20 16.22 -70.31 -35.19
C GLY A 20 15.52 -70.02 -33.85
N ASN A 21 14.64 -69.02 -33.81
CA ASN A 21 13.93 -68.55 -32.60
C ASN A 21 14.80 -67.85 -31.54
N LEU A 22 16.01 -67.42 -31.89
CA LEU A 22 16.90 -66.67 -31.01
C LEU A 22 17.28 -65.33 -31.65
N PHE A 23 17.28 -64.27 -30.84
CA PHE A 23 17.86 -62.99 -31.21
C PHE A 23 19.35 -63.02 -30.93
N VAL A 24 20.14 -62.72 -31.95
CA VAL A 24 21.59 -62.58 -31.89
C VAL A 24 21.95 -61.24 -32.48
N TYR A 25 22.90 -60.53 -31.89
CA TYR A 25 23.35 -59.24 -32.40
C TYR A 25 24.69 -59.38 -33.09
N ARG A 26 24.87 -58.76 -34.24
CA ARG A 26 26.17 -58.73 -34.91
C ARG A 26 26.88 -57.43 -34.61
N MET A 27 28.11 -57.54 -34.13
CA MET A 27 29.06 -56.42 -34.18
C MET A 27 29.72 -56.42 -35.55
N VAL A 28 29.52 -55.35 -36.29
CA VAL A 28 30.03 -55.19 -37.65
C VAL A 28 30.86 -53.92 -37.70
N GLN A 29 32.09 -54.03 -38.16
CA GLN A 29 32.89 -52.86 -38.49
C GLN A 29 32.48 -52.38 -39.88
N VAL A 30 32.00 -51.14 -39.97
CA VAL A 30 31.59 -50.52 -41.23
C VAL A 30 32.62 -49.45 -41.57
N ARG A 31 33.59 -49.80 -42.42
CA ARG A 31 34.64 -48.85 -42.87
C ARG A 31 34.20 -48.03 -44.07
N THR A 32 33.41 -48.64 -44.96
CA THR A 32 32.74 -47.97 -46.08
C THR A 32 31.37 -48.61 -46.30
N PRO A 33 30.44 -47.96 -47.04
CA PRO A 33 29.11 -48.52 -47.23
C PRO A 33 29.07 -49.94 -47.83
N ASN A 34 30.10 -50.30 -48.59
CA ASN A 34 30.22 -51.61 -49.25
C ASN A 34 31.25 -52.53 -48.58
N ASN A 35 31.96 -52.07 -47.55
CA ASN A 35 32.96 -52.87 -46.84
C ASN A 35 32.55 -53.05 -45.38
N ARG A 36 32.01 -54.24 -45.10
CA ARG A 36 31.54 -54.64 -43.78
C ARG A 36 32.25 -55.91 -43.36
N VAL A 37 32.93 -55.83 -42.23
CA VAL A 37 33.59 -56.97 -41.62
C VAL A 37 32.77 -57.38 -40.41
N LEU A 38 32.21 -58.59 -40.46
CA LEU A 38 31.64 -59.19 -39.26
C LEU A 38 32.77 -59.39 -38.26
N ILE A 39 32.70 -58.68 -37.14
CA ILE A 39 33.67 -58.85 -36.06
C ILE A 39 33.29 -60.10 -35.27
N ARG A 40 32.04 -60.16 -34.82
CA ARG A 40 31.52 -61.25 -33.98
C ARG A 40 30.00 -61.20 -33.84
N ASN A 41 29.44 -62.29 -33.35
CA ASN A 41 28.06 -62.37 -32.86
C ASN A 41 28.05 -62.20 -31.33
N ILE A 42 27.10 -61.45 -30.80
CA ILE A 42 26.82 -61.27 -29.38
C ILE A 42 25.52 -62.01 -29.06
N ASP A 43 25.59 -62.90 -28.06
CA ASP A 43 24.43 -63.50 -27.42
C ASP A 43 24.21 -62.83 -26.07
N LEU A 44 23.26 -61.90 -25.97
CA LEU A 44 23.00 -61.13 -24.73
C LEU A 44 22.47 -61.99 -23.57
N LYS A 45 22.17 -63.28 -23.80
CA LYS A 45 21.91 -64.25 -22.72
C LYS A 45 23.18 -64.70 -22.00
N LYS A 46 24.34 -64.59 -22.67
CA LYS A 46 25.63 -65.13 -22.22
C LYS A 46 26.73 -64.08 -22.14
N ASP A 47 26.56 -62.99 -22.86
CA ASP A 47 27.47 -61.87 -22.97
C ASP A 47 26.77 -60.57 -22.56
N LYS A 48 27.56 -59.54 -22.25
CA LYS A 48 27.07 -58.21 -21.92
C LYS A 48 27.42 -57.23 -23.03
N LEU A 49 26.47 -56.37 -23.38
CA LEU A 49 26.71 -55.20 -24.22
C LEU A 49 26.56 -53.95 -23.37
N THR A 50 27.56 -53.08 -23.41
CA THR A 50 27.49 -51.75 -22.80
C THR A 50 27.61 -50.70 -23.89
N VAL A 51 26.83 -49.62 -23.75
CA VAL A 51 26.89 -48.42 -24.58
C VAL A 51 27.08 -47.23 -23.65
N HIS A 52 28.21 -46.53 -23.77
CA HIS A 52 28.57 -45.42 -22.88
C HIS A 52 28.45 -45.76 -21.38
N GLY A 53 28.85 -46.97 -20.99
CA GLY A 53 28.80 -47.44 -19.60
C GLY A 53 27.43 -47.95 -19.12
N THR A 54 26.36 -47.78 -19.90
CA THR A 54 25.05 -48.38 -19.60
C THR A 54 24.98 -49.80 -20.18
N GLU A 55 24.68 -50.80 -19.35
CA GLU A 55 24.44 -52.19 -19.79
C GLU A 55 23.08 -52.33 -20.47
N ILE A 56 23.07 -52.92 -21.66
CA ILE A 56 21.84 -53.22 -22.40
C ILE A 56 21.33 -54.60 -21.97
N GLU A 57 20.29 -54.60 -21.15
CA GLU A 57 19.69 -55.81 -20.61
C GLU A 57 19.03 -56.69 -21.69
N GLU A 58 19.06 -58.01 -21.47
CA GLU A 58 18.32 -58.99 -22.28
C GLU A 58 16.81 -58.70 -22.29
N SER A 59 16.25 -58.15 -21.21
CA SER A 59 14.84 -57.75 -21.14
C SER A 59 14.47 -56.73 -22.23
N LYS A 60 15.43 -55.88 -22.65
CA LYS A 60 15.28 -54.83 -23.67
C LYS A 60 15.64 -55.31 -25.07
N LEU A 61 16.11 -56.55 -25.22
CA LEU A 61 16.51 -57.20 -26.48
C LEU A 61 15.41 -57.11 -27.55
N LYS A 62 14.18 -57.51 -27.21
CA LYS A 62 13.05 -57.42 -28.14
C LYS A 62 12.80 -55.96 -28.57
N ARG A 63 12.80 -55.02 -27.63
CA ARG A 63 12.64 -53.59 -27.91
C ARG A 63 13.76 -53.07 -28.82
N LEU A 64 15.01 -53.49 -28.57
CA LEU A 64 16.16 -53.12 -29.40
C LEU A 64 16.06 -53.73 -30.80
N HIS A 65 15.70 -55.01 -30.92
CA HIS A 65 15.45 -55.66 -32.21
C HIS A 65 14.37 -54.91 -32.99
N ASP A 66 13.23 -54.65 -32.35
CA ASP A 66 12.08 -53.98 -33.00
C ASP A 66 12.43 -52.55 -33.41
N SER A 67 13.29 -51.86 -32.64
CA SER A 67 13.78 -50.51 -32.96
C SER A 67 14.83 -50.50 -34.08
N LEU A 68 15.53 -51.60 -34.30
CA LEU A 68 16.61 -51.74 -35.27
C LEU A 68 16.22 -52.55 -36.53
N THR A 69 14.94 -52.89 -36.69
CA THR A 69 14.44 -53.67 -37.83
C THR A 69 13.48 -52.82 -38.66
N LEU A 70 13.73 -52.74 -39.97
CA LEU A 70 12.84 -52.05 -40.92
C LEU A 70 11.67 -52.97 -41.34
N GLY A 71 10.76 -53.26 -40.40
CA GLY A 71 9.53 -54.02 -40.67
C GLY A 71 9.73 -55.44 -41.22
N ILE A 72 8.62 -56.09 -41.60
CA ILE A 72 8.53 -57.54 -41.84
C ILE A 72 9.28 -58.00 -43.12
N ARG A 73 9.82 -57.10 -43.96
CA ARG A 73 10.50 -57.49 -45.20
C ARG A 73 11.81 -56.73 -45.47
N GLN A 74 12.89 -57.42 -45.06
CA GLN A 74 14.23 -57.45 -45.67
C GLN A 74 15.12 -56.19 -45.55
N GLY A 75 15.18 -55.61 -44.35
CA GLY A 75 16.24 -54.66 -44.02
C GLY A 75 16.72 -54.66 -42.57
N HIS A 76 17.99 -54.31 -42.36
CA HIS A 76 18.65 -54.19 -41.05
C HIS A 76 19.09 -52.76 -40.81
N ILE A 77 18.87 -52.25 -39.59
CA ILE A 77 19.46 -51.00 -39.12
C ILE A 77 20.74 -51.34 -38.35
N TYR A 78 21.80 -50.65 -38.71
CA TYR A 78 23.09 -50.69 -38.04
C TYR A 78 23.22 -49.41 -37.22
N VAL A 79 23.47 -49.53 -35.93
CA VAL A 79 23.63 -48.38 -35.03
C VAL A 79 24.93 -48.47 -34.26
N ASN A 80 25.67 -47.36 -34.15
CA ASN A 80 26.87 -47.27 -33.30
C ASN A 80 26.54 -46.61 -31.94
N CYS A 81 27.55 -46.45 -31.07
CA CYS A 81 27.38 -45.83 -29.75
C CYS A 81 26.82 -44.40 -29.81
N ASP A 82 27.18 -43.65 -30.85
CA ASP A 82 26.75 -42.25 -31.03
C ASP A 82 25.35 -42.12 -31.65
N GLY A 83 24.69 -43.24 -31.94
CA GLY A 83 23.38 -43.27 -32.58
C GLY A 83 23.41 -43.08 -34.09
N ALA A 84 24.57 -43.13 -34.75
CA ALA A 84 24.64 -43.08 -36.21
C ALA A 84 23.99 -44.32 -36.83
N CYS A 85 23.09 -44.12 -37.80
CA CYS A 85 22.31 -45.20 -38.41
C CYS A 85 22.71 -45.48 -39.85
N TYR A 86 22.94 -46.75 -40.20
CA TYR A 86 22.95 -47.22 -41.59
C TYR A 86 21.81 -48.20 -41.85
N PHE A 87 21.20 -48.11 -43.04
CA PHE A 87 20.07 -48.93 -43.43
C PHE A 87 20.50 -49.90 -44.53
N GLN A 88 20.36 -51.21 -44.30
CA GLN A 88 20.50 -52.20 -45.36
C GLN A 88 19.11 -52.63 -45.81
N VAL A 89 18.85 -52.61 -47.12
CA VAL A 89 17.61 -53.14 -47.71
C VAL A 89 17.96 -53.94 -48.96
N LEU A 90 17.41 -55.15 -49.11
CA LEU A 90 17.66 -56.03 -50.28
C LEU A 90 19.16 -56.25 -50.59
N GLY A 91 19.97 -56.45 -49.55
CA GLY A 91 21.42 -56.70 -49.69
C GLY A 91 22.27 -55.44 -49.91
N LYS A 92 21.69 -54.30 -50.31
CA LYS A 92 22.42 -53.03 -50.51
C LYS A 92 22.41 -52.19 -49.23
N LEU A 93 23.57 -51.64 -48.84
CA LEU A 93 23.64 -50.64 -47.77
C LEU A 93 23.33 -49.27 -48.37
N PHE A 94 22.38 -48.57 -47.77
CA PHE A 94 22.13 -47.17 -48.05
C PHE A 94 22.97 -46.33 -47.09
N LYS A 95 23.55 -45.26 -47.64
CA LYS A 95 24.31 -44.27 -46.87
C LYS A 95 23.46 -43.73 -45.72
N PRO A 96 24.08 -43.30 -44.61
CA PRO A 96 23.36 -42.74 -43.49
C PRO A 96 22.64 -41.48 -44.00
N ILE A 97 21.34 -41.40 -43.74
CA ILE A 97 20.67 -40.11 -43.84
C ILE A 97 21.25 -39.29 -42.70
N HIS A 98 22.03 -38.25 -43.00
CA HIS A 98 22.81 -37.49 -41.99
C HIS A 98 21.93 -36.77 -40.95
N LYS A 99 20.61 -36.95 -41.01
CA LYS A 99 19.60 -36.38 -40.12
C LYS A 99 18.87 -37.44 -39.27
N VAL A 100 19.19 -38.72 -39.42
CA VAL A 100 18.57 -39.79 -38.65
C VAL A 100 19.58 -40.32 -37.65
N ILE A 101 19.32 -40.02 -36.38
CA ILE A 101 20.09 -40.50 -35.23
C ILE A 101 19.17 -41.44 -34.46
N PHE A 102 19.67 -42.62 -34.11
CA PHE A 102 19.03 -43.52 -33.18
C PHE A 102 19.12 -42.94 -31.78
N ASP A 103 17.97 -42.75 -31.15
CA ASP A 103 17.92 -42.32 -29.77
C ASP A 103 18.10 -43.53 -28.84
N TRP A 104 19.22 -43.56 -28.12
CA TRP A 104 19.48 -44.56 -27.10
C TRP A 104 18.76 -44.29 -25.78
N SER A 105 18.10 -43.14 -25.61
CA SER A 105 17.39 -42.76 -24.36
C SER A 105 16.34 -43.76 -23.88
N PRO A 106 15.58 -44.48 -24.73
CA PRO A 106 14.62 -45.50 -24.28
C PRO A 106 15.26 -46.72 -23.61
N PHE A 107 16.60 -46.81 -23.67
CA PHE A 107 17.42 -47.85 -23.06
C PHE A 107 18.21 -47.34 -21.85
N ASP A 108 17.95 -46.11 -21.38
CA ASP A 108 18.64 -45.45 -20.26
C ASP A 108 20.12 -45.16 -20.53
N VAL A 109 20.48 -45.04 -21.81
CA VAL A 109 21.83 -44.64 -22.25
C VAL A 109 21.87 -43.13 -22.40
N VAL A 110 22.85 -42.50 -21.75
CA VAL A 110 23.16 -41.08 -21.93
C VAL A 110 24.31 -40.98 -22.92
N VAL A 111 24.03 -40.50 -24.13
CA VAL A 111 25.07 -40.25 -25.15
C VAL A 111 25.72 -38.89 -24.85
N PRO A 112 27.03 -38.84 -24.50
CA PRO A 112 27.73 -37.60 -24.23
C PRO A 112 27.72 -36.67 -25.45
N ASN A 113 27.60 -35.35 -25.23
CA ASN A 113 27.57 -34.32 -26.28
C ASN A 113 26.41 -34.45 -27.28
N SER A 114 25.34 -35.16 -26.93
CA SER A 114 24.12 -35.19 -27.73
C SER A 114 23.33 -33.88 -27.58
N VAL A 115 22.61 -33.49 -28.64
CA VAL A 115 21.70 -32.32 -28.64
C VAL A 115 20.70 -32.38 -27.47
N ASN A 116 20.32 -33.59 -27.05
CA ASN A 116 19.41 -33.82 -25.93
C ASN A 116 19.97 -33.39 -24.57
N GLU A 117 21.28 -33.49 -24.35
CA GLU A 117 21.89 -33.07 -23.07
C GLU A 117 21.89 -31.54 -22.93
N SER A 118 22.22 -30.83 -24.02
CA SER A 118 22.16 -29.36 -24.06
C SER A 118 20.75 -28.84 -23.76
N LEU A 119 19.72 -29.48 -24.34
CA LEU A 119 18.32 -29.10 -24.10
C LEU A 119 17.87 -29.38 -22.66
N ARG A 120 18.36 -30.47 -22.05
CA ARG A 120 18.07 -30.80 -20.64
C ARG A 120 18.67 -29.75 -19.69
N GLN A 121 19.88 -29.29 -19.98
CA GLN A 121 20.55 -28.26 -19.19
C GLN A 121 19.81 -26.91 -19.29
N GLU A 122 19.45 -26.50 -20.51
CA GLU A 122 18.68 -25.26 -20.73
C GLU A 122 17.30 -25.31 -20.02
N LEU A 123 16.61 -26.45 -20.10
CA LEU A 123 15.34 -26.64 -19.39
C LEU A 123 15.49 -26.48 -17.88
N LYS A 124 16.56 -27.05 -17.30
CA LYS A 124 16.85 -26.94 -15.87
C LYS A 124 17.12 -25.50 -15.45
N GLU A 125 17.85 -24.74 -16.26
CA GLU A 125 18.12 -23.31 -16.01
C GLU A 125 16.83 -22.48 -16.05
N LYS A 126 15.96 -22.73 -17.03
CA LYS A 126 14.65 -22.07 -17.11
C LYS A 126 13.72 -22.39 -15.95
N VAL A 127 13.72 -23.62 -15.45
CA VAL A 127 12.96 -23.98 -14.24
C VAL A 127 13.46 -23.19 -13.02
N ASN A 128 14.78 -23.11 -12.82
CA ASN A 128 15.36 -22.34 -11.71
C ASN A 128 15.05 -20.84 -11.80
N GLU A 129 15.04 -20.29 -13.03
CA GLU A 129 14.65 -18.90 -13.30
C GLU A 129 13.19 -18.66 -12.91
N ILE A 130 12.28 -19.56 -13.31
CA ILE A 130 10.85 -19.51 -12.95
C ILE A 130 10.67 -19.58 -11.43
N ASP A 131 11.36 -20.49 -10.75
CA ASP A 131 11.26 -20.61 -9.28
C ASP A 131 11.71 -19.32 -8.57
N THR A 132 12.73 -18.65 -9.12
CA THR A 132 13.24 -17.39 -8.57
C THR A 132 12.25 -16.25 -8.80
N LEU A 133 11.69 -16.14 -10.00
CA LEU A 133 10.66 -15.16 -10.33
C LEU A 133 9.39 -15.38 -9.48
N ASN A 134 8.98 -16.62 -9.27
CA ASN A 134 7.82 -16.94 -8.43
C ASN A 134 8.02 -16.47 -6.97
N ARG A 135 9.21 -16.68 -6.40
CA ARG A 135 9.53 -16.17 -5.05
C ARG A 135 9.47 -14.65 -4.99
N GLN A 136 10.04 -13.97 -5.99
CA GLN A 136 10.00 -12.49 -6.06
C GLN A 136 8.56 -11.97 -6.22
N LEU A 137 7.75 -12.63 -7.03
CA LEU A 137 6.35 -12.28 -7.23
C LEU A 137 5.56 -12.41 -5.93
N LEU A 138 5.72 -13.52 -5.20
CA LEU A 138 5.07 -13.72 -3.90
C LEU A 138 5.49 -12.65 -2.87
N SER A 139 6.78 -12.32 -2.80
CA SER A 139 7.27 -11.24 -1.95
C SER A 139 6.67 -9.87 -2.32
N THR A 140 6.51 -9.61 -3.62
CA THR A 140 5.92 -8.36 -4.11
C THR A 140 4.44 -8.28 -3.80
N ILE A 141 3.70 -9.39 -3.92
CA ILE A 141 2.28 -9.47 -3.55
C ILE A 141 2.10 -9.16 -2.07
N ALA A 142 2.92 -9.78 -1.20
CA ALA A 142 2.86 -9.54 0.24
C ALA A 142 3.12 -8.05 0.58
N SER A 143 4.16 -7.46 0.00
CA SER A 143 4.47 -6.03 0.19
C SER A 143 3.35 -5.11 -0.33
N TYR A 144 2.72 -5.45 -1.45
CA TYR A 144 1.58 -4.71 -1.98
C TYR A 144 0.36 -4.77 -1.04
N GLU A 145 0.07 -5.94 -0.48
CA GLU A 145 -1.04 -6.11 0.47
C GLU A 145 -0.81 -5.31 1.75
N GLU A 146 0.41 -5.29 2.27
CA GLU A 146 0.81 -4.48 3.42
C GLU A 146 0.61 -2.99 3.14
N ALA A 147 1.18 -2.47 2.04
CA ALA A 147 1.02 -1.07 1.63
C ALA A 147 -0.45 -0.68 1.40
N LYS A 148 -1.26 -1.61 0.86
CA LYS A 148 -2.71 -1.40 0.67
C LYS A 148 -3.45 -1.28 2.01
N ASN A 149 -3.04 -2.03 3.03
CA ASN A 149 -3.66 -1.94 4.36
C ASN A 149 -3.25 -0.64 5.05
N GLU A 150 -1.97 -0.27 5.01
CA GLU A 150 -1.50 1.03 5.53
C GLU A 150 -2.23 2.21 4.87
N ALA A 151 -2.43 2.16 3.55
CA ALA A 151 -3.19 3.18 2.84
C ALA A 151 -4.66 3.28 3.29
N LYS A 152 -5.29 2.18 3.72
CA LYS A 152 -6.65 2.20 4.28
C LYS A 152 -6.66 2.84 5.67
N GLU A 153 -5.72 2.46 6.53
CA GLU A 153 -5.59 3.03 7.88
C GLU A 153 -5.35 4.54 7.83
N LEU A 154 -4.43 5.00 6.97
CA LEU A 154 -4.20 6.42 6.75
C LEU A 154 -5.45 7.15 6.24
N LYS A 155 -6.23 6.51 5.36
CA LYS A 155 -7.49 7.09 4.87
C LYS A 155 -8.51 7.26 6.00
N GLU A 156 -8.62 6.30 6.90
CA GLU A 156 -9.50 6.38 8.06
C GLU A 156 -9.06 7.49 9.02
N GLN A 157 -7.76 7.59 9.33
CA GLN A 157 -7.20 8.66 10.16
C GLN A 157 -7.45 10.05 9.57
N VAL A 158 -7.31 10.21 8.25
CA VAL A 158 -7.60 11.49 7.57
C VAL A 158 -9.08 11.86 7.70
N LEU A 159 -10.00 10.89 7.56
CA LEU A 159 -11.43 11.14 7.71
C LEU A 159 -11.79 11.58 9.14
N GLU A 160 -11.19 10.95 10.15
CA GLU A 160 -11.35 11.35 11.55
C GLU A 160 -10.82 12.76 11.79
N HIS A 161 -9.62 13.06 11.31
CA HIS A 161 -9.04 14.41 11.42
C HIS A 161 -9.90 15.48 10.76
N VAL A 162 -10.43 15.23 9.57
CA VAL A 162 -11.33 16.15 8.86
C VAL A 162 -12.60 16.39 9.66
N LYS A 163 -13.17 15.36 10.28
CA LYS A 163 -14.35 15.50 11.15
C LYS A 163 -14.03 16.37 12.37
N THR A 164 -12.94 16.07 13.09
CA THR A 164 -12.53 16.85 14.25
C THR A 164 -12.21 18.31 13.88
N GLN A 165 -11.60 18.55 12.72
CA GLN A 165 -11.36 19.91 12.24
C GLN A 165 -12.68 20.66 12.04
N LYS A 166 -13.66 20.04 11.39
CA LYS A 166 -14.97 20.64 11.15
C LYS A 166 -15.72 20.95 12.45
N ASP A 167 -15.64 20.05 13.43
CA ASP A 167 -16.24 20.26 14.76
C ASP A 167 -15.60 21.47 15.46
N LYS A 168 -14.26 21.58 15.43
CA LYS A 168 -13.53 22.74 15.98
C LYS A 168 -13.83 24.05 15.25
N GLU A 169 -13.98 24.02 13.93
CA GLU A 169 -14.38 25.20 13.15
C GLU A 169 -15.79 25.69 13.54
N MET A 170 -16.70 24.76 13.84
CA MET A 170 -18.04 25.09 14.33
C MET A 170 -17.99 25.70 15.73
N GLU A 171 -17.23 25.11 16.65
CA GLU A 171 -17.01 25.66 18.00
C GLU A 171 -16.43 27.08 17.93
N LEU A 172 -15.41 27.29 17.10
CA LEU A 172 -14.79 28.61 16.92
C LEU A 172 -15.80 29.64 16.40
N LYS A 173 -16.67 29.25 15.45
CA LYS A 173 -17.73 30.12 14.96
C LYS A 173 -18.71 30.51 16.07
N MET A 174 -19.14 29.56 16.90
CA MET A 174 -20.02 29.84 18.04
C MET A 174 -19.38 30.79 19.05
N VAL A 175 -18.09 30.60 19.36
CA VAL A 175 -17.35 31.49 20.26
C VAL A 175 -17.27 32.91 19.68
N ASN A 176 -17.02 33.06 18.38
CA ASN A 176 -17.00 34.36 17.73
C ASN A 176 -18.37 35.07 17.74
N GLU A 177 -19.46 34.32 17.55
CA GLU A 177 -20.82 34.84 17.66
C GLU A 177 -21.12 35.32 19.09
N GLN A 178 -20.73 34.53 20.11
CA GLN A 178 -20.85 34.93 21.51
C GLN A 178 -20.02 36.16 21.85
N LEU A 179 -18.79 36.25 21.35
CA LEU A 179 -17.93 37.41 21.57
C LEU A 179 -18.53 38.68 20.95
N SER A 180 -19.13 38.56 19.76
CA SER A 180 -19.83 39.67 19.11
C SER A 180 -21.04 40.15 19.92
N LEU A 181 -21.79 39.24 20.56
CA LEU A 181 -22.89 39.58 21.45
C LEU A 181 -22.41 40.30 22.71
N VAL A 182 -21.35 39.79 23.34
CA VAL A 182 -20.75 40.42 24.54
C VAL A 182 -20.22 41.82 24.22
N ASP A 183 -19.58 42.01 23.06
CA ASP A 183 -19.13 43.33 22.61
C ASP A 183 -20.30 44.30 22.43
N PHE A 184 -21.41 43.83 21.87
CA PHE A 184 -22.63 44.63 21.73
C PHE A 184 -23.22 45.04 23.09
N GLU A 185 -23.35 44.08 24.02
CA GLU A 185 -23.82 44.34 25.39
C GLU A 185 -22.91 45.32 26.12
N LEU A 186 -21.59 45.20 25.97
CA LEU A 186 -20.62 46.12 26.55
C LEU A 186 -20.82 47.55 26.05
N VAL A 187 -21.03 47.73 24.74
CA VAL A 187 -21.32 49.04 24.15
C VAL A 187 -22.64 49.60 24.68
N SER A 188 -23.69 48.78 24.77
CA SER A 188 -24.98 49.19 25.32
C SER A 188 -24.85 49.66 26.77
N ASN A 189 -24.20 48.87 27.63
CA ASN A 189 -23.97 49.20 29.04
C ASN A 189 -23.15 50.49 29.19
N LYS A 190 -22.18 50.73 28.29
CA LYS A 190 -21.40 51.97 28.29
C LYS A 190 -22.26 53.19 27.98
N ILE A 191 -23.19 53.08 27.04
CA ILE A 191 -24.14 54.15 26.70
C ILE A 191 -25.08 54.43 27.88
N GLU A 192 -25.64 53.37 28.50
CA GLU A 192 -26.50 53.50 29.67
C GLU A 192 -25.78 54.15 30.85
N LEU A 193 -24.55 53.74 31.12
CA LEU A 193 -23.71 54.33 32.18
C LEU A 193 -23.48 55.82 31.93
N GLU A 194 -23.18 56.23 30.70
CA GLU A 194 -22.92 57.63 30.37
C GLU A 194 -24.21 58.48 30.47
N SER A 195 -25.35 57.92 30.07
CA SER A 195 -26.67 58.52 30.28
C SER A 195 -26.98 58.71 31.77
N SER A 196 -26.71 57.69 32.59
CA SER A 196 -26.90 57.73 34.04
C SER A 196 -26.02 58.81 34.70
N LYS A 197 -24.74 58.90 34.33
CA LYS A 197 -23.84 59.95 34.81
C LYS A 197 -24.38 61.35 34.51
N LYS A 198 -24.89 61.55 33.28
CA LYS A 198 -25.48 62.84 32.90
C LYS A 198 -26.70 63.19 33.77
N ALA A 199 -27.59 62.22 33.99
CA ALA A 199 -28.75 62.42 34.86
C ALA A 199 -28.34 62.76 36.31
N VAL A 200 -27.26 62.15 36.82
CA VAL A 200 -26.72 62.48 38.15
C VAL A 200 -26.18 63.91 38.21
N LEU A 201 -25.46 64.36 37.18
CA LEU A 201 -24.98 65.75 37.09
C LEU A 201 -26.14 66.75 37.05
N ASP A 202 -27.16 66.48 36.22
CA ASP A 202 -28.35 67.33 36.12
C ASP A 202 -29.09 67.43 37.49
N LEU A 203 -29.19 66.33 38.23
CA LEU A 203 -29.77 66.31 39.57
C LEU A 203 -28.90 67.08 40.59
N GLN A 204 -27.57 67.01 40.49
CA GLN A 204 -26.67 67.79 41.34
C GLN A 204 -26.84 69.29 41.10
N ASP A 205 -27.00 69.72 39.84
CA ASP A 205 -27.23 71.12 39.49
C ASP A 205 -28.59 71.62 40.00
N GLN A 206 -29.64 70.81 39.86
CA GLN A 206 -30.96 71.12 40.42
C GLN A 206 -30.92 71.24 41.95
N LEU A 207 -30.21 70.33 42.62
CA LEU A 207 -30.08 70.34 44.08
C LEU A 207 -29.28 71.56 44.57
N SER A 208 -28.24 71.96 43.84
CA SER A 208 -27.48 73.19 44.10
C SER A 208 -28.36 74.44 43.97
N THR A 209 -29.16 74.51 42.90
CA THR A 209 -30.10 75.62 42.66
C THR A 209 -31.15 75.72 43.77
N CYS A 210 -31.82 74.61 44.10
CA CYS A 210 -32.81 74.56 45.17
C CYS A 210 -32.21 74.94 46.54
N LYS A 211 -30.98 74.51 46.83
CA LYS A 211 -30.26 74.89 48.05
C LYS A 211 -30.05 76.40 48.14
N ASN A 212 -29.66 77.04 47.04
CA ASN A 212 -29.45 78.49 46.98
C ASN A 212 -30.79 79.23 47.17
N GLU A 213 -31.86 78.80 46.48
CA GLU A 213 -33.20 79.37 46.64
C GLU A 213 -33.71 79.26 48.09
N CYS A 214 -33.49 78.11 48.74
CA CYS A 214 -33.83 77.92 50.15
C CYS A 214 -33.06 78.86 51.07
N GLN A 215 -31.76 79.09 50.79
CA GLN A 215 -30.95 80.02 51.55
C GLN A 215 -31.40 81.47 51.34
N ASP A 216 -31.74 81.85 50.11
CA ASP A 216 -32.25 83.18 49.78
C ASP A 216 -33.59 83.46 50.46
N MET A 217 -34.52 82.50 50.40
CA MET A 217 -35.80 82.59 51.13
C MET A 217 -35.58 82.70 52.64
N LYS A 218 -34.64 81.95 53.21
CA LYS A 218 -34.28 82.05 54.63
C LYS A 218 -33.74 83.44 54.98
N ASN A 219 -32.88 84.01 54.13
CA ASN A 219 -32.34 85.36 54.30
C ASN A 219 -33.46 86.42 54.23
N GLN A 220 -34.36 86.32 53.26
CA GLN A 220 -35.52 87.21 53.12
C GLN A 220 -36.46 87.12 54.33
N LEU A 221 -36.75 85.90 54.82
CA LEU A 221 -37.57 85.70 56.00
C LEU A 221 -36.95 86.36 57.24
N SER A 222 -35.64 86.22 57.42
CA SER A 222 -34.91 86.89 58.52
C SER A 222 -34.97 88.41 58.42
N LEU A 223 -34.86 88.96 57.21
CA LEU A 223 -35.01 90.40 56.98
C LEU A 223 -36.43 90.87 57.31
N ASN A 224 -37.45 90.13 56.85
CA ASN A 224 -38.87 90.43 57.13
C ASN A 224 -39.19 90.37 58.63
N MET A 225 -38.59 89.45 59.37
CA MET A 225 -38.74 89.41 60.83
C MET A 225 -38.19 90.67 61.50
N LYS A 226 -37.00 91.13 61.10
CA LYS A 226 -36.40 92.36 61.63
C LYS A 226 -37.24 93.60 61.30
N THR A 227 -37.70 93.75 60.06
CA THR A 227 -38.55 94.88 59.69
C THR A 227 -39.88 94.84 60.43
N ASN A 228 -40.46 93.66 60.63
CA ASN A 228 -41.68 93.51 61.43
C ASN A 228 -41.44 93.87 62.91
N GLU A 229 -40.30 93.48 63.50
CA GLU A 229 -39.89 93.91 64.85
C GLU A 229 -39.78 95.45 64.95
N GLU A 230 -39.15 96.09 63.97
CA GLU A 230 -39.07 97.56 63.89
C GLU A 230 -40.45 98.22 63.80
N PHE A 231 -41.37 97.66 62.99
CA PHE A 231 -42.74 98.16 62.91
C PHE A 231 -43.50 98.02 64.24
N VAL A 232 -43.31 96.91 64.95
CA VAL A 232 -43.91 96.70 66.29
C VAL A 232 -43.39 97.73 67.29
N ILE A 233 -42.09 98.05 67.25
CA ILE A 233 -41.52 99.11 68.10
C ILE A 233 -42.17 100.47 67.77
N LYS A 234 -42.17 100.87 66.49
CA LYS A 234 -42.80 102.12 66.05
C LYS A 234 -44.28 102.22 66.44
N LEU A 235 -45.03 101.12 66.29
CA LEU A 235 -46.43 101.04 66.71
C LEU A 235 -46.60 101.29 68.21
N LYS A 236 -45.74 100.68 69.05
CA LYS A 236 -45.75 100.91 70.50
C LYS A 236 -45.42 102.36 70.84
N ASP A 237 -44.42 102.96 70.18
CA ASP A 237 -44.05 104.36 70.39
C ASP A 237 -45.21 105.29 70.04
N SER A 238 -45.86 105.10 68.89
CA SER A 238 -47.04 105.87 68.50
C SER A 238 -48.24 105.66 69.45
N GLN A 239 -48.45 104.43 69.94
CA GLN A 239 -49.50 104.16 70.95
C GLN A 239 -49.23 104.93 72.26
N GLN A 240 -47.97 104.96 72.71
CA GLN A 240 -47.56 105.70 73.88
C GLN A 240 -47.76 107.21 73.71
N GLU A 241 -47.42 107.75 72.54
CA GLU A 241 -47.64 109.16 72.19
C GLU A 241 -49.14 109.52 72.22
N ILE A 242 -50.01 108.69 71.63
CA ILE A 242 -51.47 108.86 71.69
C ILE A 242 -51.98 108.84 73.14
N SER A 243 -51.50 107.90 73.97
CA SER A 243 -51.87 107.85 75.39
C SER A 243 -51.47 109.12 76.14
N THR A 244 -50.30 109.68 75.82
CA THR A 244 -49.80 110.93 76.42
C THR A 244 -50.68 112.12 76.02
N LEU A 245 -50.91 112.32 74.71
CA LEU A 245 -51.80 113.37 74.19
C LEU A 245 -53.23 113.26 74.75
N LYS A 246 -53.75 112.04 74.91
CA LYS A 246 -55.09 111.81 75.49
C LYS A 246 -55.15 112.19 76.97
N SER A 247 -54.07 111.94 77.72
CA SER A 247 -53.97 112.38 79.12
C SER A 247 -53.87 113.90 79.25
N GLU A 248 -53.13 114.57 78.35
CA GLU A 248 -53.03 116.03 78.28
C GLU A 248 -54.40 116.66 77.98
N LEU A 249 -55.12 116.16 76.98
CA LEU A 249 -56.46 116.65 76.61
C LEU A 249 -57.46 116.58 77.77
N ASN A 250 -57.42 115.50 78.55
CA ASN A 250 -58.29 115.31 79.72
C ASN A 250 -57.93 116.22 80.91
N SER A 251 -56.74 116.81 80.94
CA SER A 251 -56.31 117.74 82.00
C SER A 251 -56.65 119.21 81.72
N THR A 252 -57.08 119.52 80.50
CA THR A 252 -57.46 120.87 80.02
C THR A 252 -58.97 121.14 79.98
N ASN A 253 -59.80 120.19 80.40
CA ASN A 253 -61.26 120.34 80.58
C ASN A 253 -61.60 120.21 82.07
#